data_AF-A0A1H0QB55-F1
#
_entry.id   AF-A0A1H0QB55-F1
#
_cell.length_a   1.000
_cell.length_b   1.000
_cell.length_c   1.000
_cell.angle_alpha   90.00
_cell.angle_beta   90.00
_cell.angle_gamma   90.00
#
_symmetry.space_group_name_H-M   'P 1'
#
loop_
_entity.id
_entity.type
_entity.pdbx_description
1 polymer ?
#
loop_
_entity_poly.entity_id
_entity_poly.type
_entity_poly.pdbx_seq_one_letter_code
_entity_poly.pdbx_strand_id
1 'polypeptide(L)'
;MQRNGILVQQKYMEYLGSTMAFIVSLYLAAIVDGILVSRLLSPDAFAAINLTMPVYYARNIVFFLFVDGGVTLAAQFIGSRDRAACDKVFSLSLGWGTLILGVLGLAGWILAAPTACLLAGDSSLAVMVEDYLGPLWLTGPLLVLANGTAAYLRLEGEHRLAIAIPVVANLCNLVFDYVFIALCGWGIAGAGWATGAGYVCSLLLLVPYWRRAERNWHLVSLKGVEKSMLRRMGVIGLPMALIPFGLVVRHYAINSIAVDTLGDMGALTVSLCNAALLYAWMFADGSSTALSNVCGALYGEMDKAGALQVLRRALRLTFGLCLGAFLFLFSYPESFIAFYGVPADKITPELILYLRISLLYMLLLAHVFVMRAFYQSTRQERAATMFSLLEGVILLVPLFYALSLCNPALMWLAPALSALISLGWLVCYMRRRARKQGTDSFLMLQQDDAHDVWEASIPATIGAAAEAVLAVEEFCQLQDGLDSRQAYAAQVTVEELCVNIAEHSGLGESGHIDVFVRCHGASVVVKVRDAGKPFNPVKFLDDQGEEFSGLLMVRKLTTQIEYVRILGFNTTIVTIGKRRG
;
A
#
# COMPACT_ATOMS: atom_id res chain seq x y z
N MET A 1 28.00 -21.11 9.40
CA MET A 1 26.53 -20.96 9.40
C MET A 1 26.13 -19.95 8.34
N GLN A 2 24.98 -20.10 7.67
CA GLN A 2 24.45 -19.09 6.75
C GLN A 2 23.01 -18.77 7.12
N ARG A 3 22.65 -17.49 7.01
CA ARG A 3 21.29 -17.04 7.27
C ARG A 3 20.31 -17.62 6.24
N ASN A 4 19.31 -18.36 6.72
CA ASN A 4 18.37 -19.09 5.87
C ASN A 4 17.09 -18.30 5.55
N GLY A 5 16.85 -17.19 6.27
CA GLY A 5 15.73 -16.29 5.99
C GLY A 5 14.35 -16.82 6.37
N ILE A 6 14.29 -17.97 7.04
CA ILE A 6 13.04 -18.69 7.32
C ILE A 6 12.11 -17.83 8.19
N LEU A 7 12.66 -17.19 9.22
CA LEU A 7 11.92 -16.36 10.17
C LEU A 7 11.26 -15.16 9.47
N VAL A 8 12.05 -14.44 8.65
CA VAL A 8 11.60 -13.31 7.84
C VAL A 8 10.53 -13.74 6.83
N GLN A 9 10.72 -14.89 6.17
CA GLN A 9 9.77 -15.41 5.21
C GLN A 9 8.45 -15.84 5.84
N GLN A 10 8.47 -16.53 6.98
CA GLN A 10 7.25 -16.99 7.67
C GLN A 10 6.39 -15.80 8.08
N LYS A 11 6.97 -14.78 8.73
CA LYS A 11 6.20 -13.58 9.07
C LYS A 11 5.78 -12.78 7.86
N TYR A 12 6.63 -12.65 6.84
CA TYR A 12 6.19 -12.01 5.60
C TYR A 12 4.96 -12.72 5.03
N MET A 13 4.90 -14.06 5.01
CA MET A 13 3.74 -14.80 4.53
C MET A 13 2.50 -14.62 5.42
N GLU A 14 2.65 -14.54 6.74
CA GLU A 14 1.55 -14.25 7.68
C GLU A 14 0.96 -12.84 7.44
N TYR A 15 1.83 -11.82 7.33
CA TYR A 15 1.43 -10.44 7.02
C TYR A 15 0.85 -10.30 5.61
N LEU A 16 1.43 -11.00 4.65
CA LEU A 16 0.95 -11.03 3.28
C LEU A 16 -0.45 -11.62 3.21
N GLY A 17 -0.71 -12.74 3.90
CA GLY A 17 -2.04 -13.37 3.89
C GLY A 17 -3.14 -12.44 4.37
N SER A 18 -2.93 -11.75 5.49
CA SER A 18 -3.91 -10.80 6.05
C SER A 18 -4.09 -9.55 5.17
N THR A 19 -2.99 -8.96 4.70
CA THR A 19 -3.03 -7.77 3.82
C THR A 19 -3.66 -8.10 2.47
N MET A 20 -3.30 -9.24 1.88
CA MET A 20 -3.83 -9.72 0.62
C MET A 20 -5.34 -9.99 0.75
N ALA A 21 -5.79 -10.65 1.82
CA ALA A 21 -7.22 -10.89 2.03
C ALA A 21 -8.02 -9.58 2.09
N PHE A 22 -7.49 -8.56 2.78
CA PHE A 22 -8.12 -7.24 2.82
C PHE A 22 -8.17 -6.58 1.44
N ILE A 23 -7.03 -6.47 0.74
CA ILE A 23 -6.98 -5.80 -0.57
C ILE A 23 -7.81 -6.55 -1.61
N VAL A 24 -7.72 -7.89 -1.67
CA VAL A 24 -8.54 -8.72 -2.55
C VAL A 24 -10.03 -8.51 -2.28
N SER A 25 -10.46 -8.40 -1.02
CA SER A 25 -11.87 -8.14 -0.71
C SER A 25 -12.37 -6.81 -1.28
N LEU A 26 -11.53 -5.76 -1.27
CA LEU A 26 -11.88 -4.46 -1.84
C LEU A 26 -11.99 -4.50 -3.37
N TYR A 27 -11.01 -5.12 -4.04
CA TYR A 27 -11.04 -5.26 -5.49
C TYR A 27 -12.16 -6.19 -5.97
N LEU A 28 -12.44 -7.27 -5.24
CA LEU A 28 -13.58 -8.14 -5.53
C LEU A 28 -14.90 -7.39 -5.42
N ALA A 29 -15.07 -6.53 -4.42
CA ALA A 29 -16.26 -5.69 -4.32
C ALA A 29 -16.43 -4.79 -5.55
N ALA A 30 -15.36 -4.12 -6.00
CA ALA A 30 -15.39 -3.29 -7.21
C ALA A 30 -15.65 -4.09 -8.50
N ILE A 31 -15.11 -5.31 -8.59
CA ILE A 31 -15.38 -6.22 -9.73
C ILE A 31 -16.85 -6.64 -9.75
N VAL A 32 -17.38 -7.06 -8.60
CA VAL A 32 -18.79 -7.48 -8.47
C VAL A 32 -19.73 -6.32 -8.76
N ASP A 33 -19.45 -5.12 -8.26
CA ASP A 33 -20.19 -3.89 -8.56
C ASP A 33 -20.27 -3.65 -10.08
N GLY A 34 -19.11 -3.62 -10.75
CA GLY A 34 -19.06 -3.44 -12.20
C GLY A 34 -19.84 -4.50 -12.99
N ILE A 35 -19.75 -5.77 -12.58
CA ILE A 35 -20.53 -6.86 -13.21
C ILE A 35 -22.03 -6.67 -12.96
N LEU A 36 -22.41 -6.32 -11.73
CA LEU A 36 -23.79 -6.17 -11.32
C LEU A 36 -24.47 -5.04 -12.09
N VAL A 37 -23.85 -3.87 -12.18
CA VAL A 37 -24.35 -2.77 -13.02
C VAL A 37 -24.47 -3.22 -14.48
N SER A 38 -23.43 -3.85 -15.03
CA SER A 38 -23.40 -4.27 -16.44
C SER A 38 -24.51 -5.29 -16.77
N ARG A 39 -24.80 -6.21 -15.83
CA ARG A 39 -25.81 -7.26 -15.99
C ARG A 39 -27.23 -6.80 -15.71
N LEU A 40 -27.43 -5.92 -14.73
CA LEU A 40 -28.76 -5.43 -14.37
C LEU A 40 -29.25 -4.34 -15.32
N LEU A 41 -28.34 -3.55 -15.90
CA LEU A 41 -28.66 -2.50 -16.86
C LEU A 41 -28.22 -2.86 -18.27
N SER A 42 -26.93 -2.68 -18.56
CA SER A 42 -26.33 -2.99 -19.85
C SER A 42 -24.80 -2.81 -19.81
N PRO A 43 -24.06 -3.40 -20.77
CA PRO A 43 -22.64 -3.08 -20.99
C PRO A 43 -22.38 -1.61 -21.28
N ASP A 44 -23.34 -0.94 -21.93
CA ASP A 44 -23.27 0.48 -22.24
C ASP A 44 -23.33 1.33 -20.96
N ALA A 45 -24.14 0.92 -19.96
CA ALA A 45 -24.16 1.54 -18.65
C ALA A 45 -22.83 1.36 -17.91
N PHE A 46 -22.22 0.17 -18.00
CA PHE A 46 -20.88 -0.07 -17.44
C PHE A 46 -19.82 0.82 -18.09
N ALA A 47 -19.88 0.99 -19.41
CA ALA A 47 -19.01 1.91 -20.14
C ALA A 47 -19.21 3.37 -19.71
N ALA A 48 -20.47 3.81 -19.57
CA ALA A 48 -20.81 5.14 -19.10
C ALA A 48 -20.27 5.42 -17.69
N ILE A 49 -20.35 4.48 -16.75
CA ILE A 49 -19.73 4.65 -15.42
C ILE A 49 -18.21 4.85 -15.57
N ASN A 50 -17.53 4.08 -16.42
CA ASN A 50 -16.08 4.22 -16.60
C ASN A 50 -15.68 5.59 -17.18
N LEU A 51 -16.50 6.16 -18.07
CA LEU A 51 -16.30 7.52 -18.58
C LEU A 51 -16.31 8.58 -17.48
N THR A 52 -16.96 8.32 -16.34
CA THR A 52 -16.99 9.24 -15.18
C THR A 52 -15.77 9.14 -14.24
N MET A 53 -14.84 8.21 -14.50
CA MET A 53 -13.64 8.04 -13.66
C MET A 53 -12.82 9.33 -13.46
N PRO A 54 -12.65 10.23 -14.46
CA PRO A 54 -11.99 11.52 -14.24
C PRO A 54 -12.67 12.36 -13.14
N VAL A 55 -14.00 12.34 -13.06
CA VAL A 55 -14.77 13.04 -12.03
C VAL A 55 -14.61 12.37 -10.67
N TYR A 56 -14.64 11.03 -10.63
CA TYR A 56 -14.34 10.28 -9.42
C TYR A 56 -12.95 10.65 -8.85
N TYR A 57 -11.91 10.70 -9.68
CA TYR A 57 -10.58 11.11 -9.23
C TYR A 57 -10.50 12.60 -8.88
N ALA A 58 -11.22 13.47 -9.58
CA ALA A 58 -11.28 14.90 -9.26
C ALA A 58 -11.87 15.14 -7.86
N ARG A 59 -12.91 14.40 -7.47
CA ARG A 59 -13.43 14.41 -6.09
C ARG A 59 -12.37 13.96 -5.08
N ASN A 60 -11.60 12.94 -5.41
CA ASN A 60 -10.53 12.45 -4.55
C ASN A 60 -9.43 13.51 -4.33
N ILE A 61 -9.13 14.40 -5.29
CA ILE A 61 -8.18 15.51 -5.08
C ILE A 61 -8.52 16.31 -3.80
N VAL A 62 -9.80 16.61 -3.58
CA VAL A 62 -10.26 17.32 -2.37
C VAL A 62 -10.06 16.46 -1.13
N PHE A 63 -10.36 15.16 -1.21
CA PHE A 63 -10.10 14.23 -0.12
C PHE A 63 -8.62 14.21 0.27
N PHE A 64 -7.70 14.02 -0.69
CA PHE A 64 -6.26 14.01 -0.40
C PHE A 64 -5.75 15.36 0.15
N LEU A 65 -6.27 16.47 -0.37
CA LEU A 65 -5.83 17.80 0.05
C LEU A 65 -6.23 18.14 1.50
N PHE A 66 -7.45 17.81 1.91
CA PHE A 66 -8.00 18.19 3.22
C PHE A 66 -7.99 17.05 4.24
N VAL A 67 -8.32 15.83 3.83
CA VAL A 67 -8.34 14.66 4.72
C VAL A 67 -6.93 14.16 4.96
N ASP A 68 -6.21 13.69 3.94
CA ASP A 68 -4.88 13.11 4.14
C ASP A 68 -3.84 14.16 4.57
N GLY A 69 -3.93 15.37 4.02
CA GLY A 69 -3.18 16.53 4.51
C GLY A 69 -3.45 16.82 6.00
N GLY A 70 -4.70 16.69 6.43
CA GLY A 70 -5.13 16.85 7.82
C GLY A 70 -4.63 15.74 8.73
N VAL A 71 -4.78 14.48 8.33
CA VAL A 71 -4.29 13.30 9.07
C VAL A 71 -2.77 13.39 9.27
N THR A 72 -2.03 13.77 8.23
CA THR A 72 -0.57 13.95 8.31
C THR A 72 -0.20 15.08 9.27
N LEU A 73 -0.91 16.21 9.24
CA LEU A 73 -0.68 17.31 10.15
C LEU A 73 -1.07 16.95 11.60
N ALA A 74 -2.16 16.22 11.79
CA ALA A 74 -2.58 15.72 13.09
C ALA A 74 -1.57 14.73 13.67
N ALA A 75 -0.96 13.87 12.84
CA ALA A 75 0.12 12.98 13.27
C ALA A 75 1.32 13.75 13.83
N GLN A 76 1.68 14.90 13.22
CA GLN A 76 2.72 15.78 13.74
C GLN A 76 2.35 16.36 15.12
N PHE A 77 1.09 16.79 15.30
CA PHE A 77 0.60 17.32 16.56
C PHE A 77 0.47 16.27 17.67
N ILE A 78 0.13 15.02 17.33
CA ILE A 78 0.20 13.88 18.25
C ILE A 78 1.64 13.72 18.74
N GLY A 79 2.61 13.75 17.83
CA GLY A 79 4.04 13.67 18.17
C GLY A 79 4.50 14.80 19.10
N SER A 80 3.99 16.03 18.91
CA SER A 80 4.28 17.17 19.79
C SER A 80 3.39 17.26 21.03
N ARG A 81 2.53 16.25 21.28
CA ARG A 81 1.57 16.20 22.40
C ARG A 81 0.60 17.39 22.47
N ASP A 82 0.29 18.02 21.33
CA ASP A 82 -0.67 19.13 21.25
C ASP A 82 -2.06 18.61 20.86
N ARG A 83 -2.84 18.22 21.87
CA ARG A 83 -4.16 17.64 21.64
C ARG A 83 -5.19 18.65 21.13
N ALA A 84 -5.10 19.89 21.58
CA ALA A 84 -6.02 20.94 21.13
C ALA A 84 -5.83 21.25 19.64
N ALA A 85 -4.60 21.24 19.14
CA ALA A 85 -4.33 21.36 17.71
C ALA A 85 -4.83 20.15 16.91
N CYS A 86 -4.72 18.93 17.45
CA CYS A 86 -5.27 17.72 16.81
C CYS A 86 -6.78 17.84 16.54
N ASP A 87 -7.56 18.21 17.57
CA ASP A 87 -9.03 18.35 17.44
C ASP A 87 -9.42 19.49 16.47
N LYS A 88 -8.65 20.58 16.45
CA LYS A 88 -8.82 21.67 15.47
C LYS A 88 -8.57 21.19 14.04
N VAL A 89 -7.48 20.48 13.80
CA VAL A 89 -7.14 19.94 12.47
C VAL A 89 -8.20 18.94 12.02
N PHE A 90 -8.64 18.04 12.91
CA PHE A 90 -9.72 17.10 12.63
C PHE A 90 -11.00 17.80 12.18
N SER A 91 -11.42 18.81 12.95
CA SER A 91 -12.63 19.59 12.65
C SER A 91 -12.49 20.38 11.35
N LEU A 92 -11.31 20.93 11.06
CA LEU A 92 -11.05 21.65 9.81
C LEU A 92 -11.04 20.73 8.61
N SER A 93 -10.40 19.58 8.74
CA SER A 93 -10.26 18.57 7.71
C SER A 93 -11.63 18.06 7.26
N LEU A 94 -12.46 17.62 8.21
CA LEU A 94 -13.82 17.16 7.91
C LEU A 94 -14.74 18.32 7.51
N GLY A 95 -14.67 19.46 8.20
CA GLY A 95 -15.53 20.62 7.94
C GLY A 95 -15.30 21.22 6.55
N TRP A 96 -14.06 21.58 6.22
CA TRP A 96 -13.73 22.14 4.90
C TRP A 96 -13.83 21.10 3.79
N GLY A 97 -13.41 19.86 4.01
CA GLY A 97 -13.55 18.81 3.00
C GLY A 97 -15.02 18.55 2.63
N THR A 98 -15.90 18.49 3.63
CA THR A 98 -17.35 18.32 3.44
C THR A 98 -17.96 19.55 2.77
N LEU A 99 -17.61 20.76 3.21
CA LEU A 99 -18.10 22.00 2.62
C LEU A 99 -17.70 22.12 1.14
N ILE A 100 -16.42 21.91 0.82
CA ILE A 100 -15.92 22.04 -0.55
C ILE A 100 -16.53 20.98 -1.45
N LEU A 101 -16.61 19.72 -1.02
CA LEU A 101 -17.32 18.69 -1.80
C LEU A 101 -18.83 18.93 -1.89
N GLY A 102 -19.43 19.62 -0.92
CA GLY A 102 -20.83 20.03 -0.99
C GLY A 102 -21.04 21.09 -2.07
N VAL A 103 -20.22 22.14 -2.05
CA VAL A 103 -20.25 23.22 -3.06
C VAL A 103 -19.94 22.68 -4.45
N LEU A 104 -18.87 21.88 -4.59
CA LEU A 104 -18.53 21.22 -5.84
C LEU A 104 -19.59 20.19 -6.26
N GLY A 105 -20.25 19.53 -5.30
CA GLY A 105 -21.33 18.61 -5.58
C GLY A 105 -22.55 19.30 -6.20
N LEU A 106 -22.95 20.44 -5.63
CA LEU A 106 -24.00 21.29 -6.19
C LEU A 106 -23.63 21.83 -7.58
N ALA A 107 -22.42 22.38 -7.73
CA ALA A 107 -21.94 22.89 -9.00
C ALA A 107 -21.83 21.79 -10.07
N GLY A 108 -21.30 20.63 -9.69
CA GLY A 108 -21.13 19.47 -10.57
C GLY A 108 -22.45 18.84 -10.99
N TRP A 109 -23.48 18.87 -10.13
CA TRP A 109 -24.83 18.47 -10.51
C TRP A 109 -25.46 19.43 -11.52
N ILE A 110 -25.34 20.75 -11.32
CA ILE A 110 -25.82 21.76 -12.27
C ILE A 110 -25.08 21.66 -13.62
N LEU A 111 -23.79 21.33 -13.57
CA LEU A 111 -22.92 21.17 -14.74
C LEU A 111 -22.85 19.71 -15.24
N ALA A 112 -23.79 18.84 -14.85
CA ALA A 112 -23.74 17.43 -15.21
C ALA A 112 -23.79 17.22 -16.74
N ALA A 113 -24.75 17.83 -17.44
CA ALA A 113 -24.87 17.75 -18.89
C ALA A 113 -23.62 18.21 -19.66
N PRO A 114 -23.06 19.43 -19.44
CA PRO A 114 -21.84 19.84 -20.14
C PRO A 114 -20.63 18.99 -19.75
N THR A 115 -20.56 18.50 -18.51
CA THR A 115 -19.49 17.58 -18.09
C THR A 115 -19.63 16.23 -18.79
N ALA A 116 -20.85 15.72 -18.95
CA ALA A 116 -21.11 14.47 -19.65
C ALA A 116 -20.72 14.57 -21.13
N CYS A 117 -21.07 15.66 -21.79
CA CYS A 117 -20.64 15.95 -23.16
C CYS A 117 -19.10 16.03 -23.27
N LEU A 118 -18.43 16.68 -22.31
CA LEU A 118 -16.97 16.73 -22.27
C LEU A 118 -16.32 15.34 -22.12
N LEU A 119 -16.90 14.47 -21.29
CA LEU A 119 -16.36 13.14 -21.00
C LEU A 119 -16.68 12.10 -22.08
N ALA A 120 -17.87 12.18 -22.66
CA ALA A 120 -18.37 11.22 -23.64
C ALA A 120 -18.17 11.67 -25.10
N GLY A 121 -17.86 12.94 -25.36
CA GLY A 121 -17.77 13.45 -26.73
C GLY A 121 -19.07 13.24 -27.50
N ASP A 122 -18.95 12.75 -28.74
CA ASP A 122 -20.09 12.44 -29.62
C ASP A 122 -20.70 11.03 -29.36
N SER A 123 -20.27 10.35 -28.29
CA SER A 123 -20.78 9.04 -27.91
C SER A 123 -22.27 9.07 -27.56
N SER A 124 -22.99 8.00 -27.88
CA SER A 124 -24.39 7.84 -27.46
C SER A 124 -24.54 7.68 -25.95
N LEU A 125 -23.44 7.46 -25.23
CA LEU A 125 -23.39 7.24 -23.78
C LEU A 125 -23.55 8.52 -22.95
N ALA A 126 -23.51 9.71 -23.56
CA ALA A 126 -23.52 11.00 -22.84
C ALA A 126 -24.70 11.13 -21.86
N VAL A 127 -25.90 10.64 -22.22
CA VAL A 127 -27.07 10.68 -21.33
C VAL A 127 -26.86 9.79 -20.10
N MET A 128 -26.34 8.57 -20.28
CA MET A 128 -26.05 7.67 -19.15
C MET A 128 -24.95 8.26 -18.24
N VAL A 129 -23.95 8.90 -18.83
CA VAL A 129 -22.89 9.61 -18.10
C VAL A 129 -23.50 10.72 -17.25
N GLU A 130 -24.38 11.55 -17.82
CA GLU A 130 -25.08 12.62 -17.09
C GLU A 130 -25.89 12.08 -15.90
N ASP A 131 -26.69 11.03 -16.12
CA ASP A 131 -27.52 10.39 -15.09
C ASP A 131 -26.69 9.87 -13.90
N TYR A 132 -25.47 9.39 -14.16
CA TYR A 132 -24.56 8.93 -13.11
C TYR A 132 -23.81 10.06 -12.39
N LEU A 133 -23.50 11.16 -13.09
CA LEU A 133 -22.72 12.27 -12.54
C LEU A 133 -23.43 12.98 -11.38
N GLY A 134 -24.75 13.12 -11.43
CA GLY A 134 -25.53 13.76 -10.36
C GLY A 134 -25.31 13.10 -8.99
N PRO A 135 -25.66 11.81 -8.82
CA PRO A 135 -25.42 11.08 -7.59
C PRO A 135 -23.93 11.03 -7.19
N LEU A 136 -23.02 10.87 -8.15
CA LEU A 136 -21.57 10.84 -7.90
C LEU A 136 -21.09 12.13 -7.20
N TRP A 137 -21.58 13.29 -7.65
CA TRP A 137 -21.27 14.59 -7.08
C TRP A 137 -21.96 14.82 -5.72
N LEU A 138 -23.26 14.53 -5.63
CA LEU A 138 -24.06 14.81 -4.43
C LEU A 138 -23.68 13.93 -3.24
N THR A 139 -23.19 12.72 -3.48
CA THR A 139 -22.64 11.86 -2.42
C THR A 139 -21.25 12.30 -1.96
N GLY A 140 -20.63 13.26 -2.67
CA GLY A 140 -19.37 13.96 -2.38
C GLY A 140 -19.03 14.08 -0.90
N PRO A 141 -19.81 14.86 -0.13
CA PRO A 141 -19.63 15.09 1.30
C PRO A 141 -19.56 13.81 2.17
N LEU A 142 -20.34 12.78 1.83
CA LEU A 142 -20.42 11.56 2.64
C LEU A 142 -19.10 10.77 2.63
N LEU A 143 -18.34 10.82 1.53
CA LEU A 143 -16.98 10.24 1.48
C LEU A 143 -16.06 10.85 2.53
N VAL A 144 -16.07 12.18 2.65
CA VAL A 144 -15.20 12.86 3.63
C VAL A 144 -15.62 12.49 5.05
N LEU A 145 -16.92 12.48 5.34
CA LEU A 145 -17.39 12.13 6.67
C LEU A 145 -17.08 10.66 7.02
N ALA A 146 -17.35 9.72 6.11
CA ALA A 146 -17.15 8.30 6.36
C ALA A 146 -15.67 7.93 6.32
N ASN A 147 -15.06 8.02 5.14
CA ASN A 147 -13.68 7.58 4.93
C ASN A 147 -12.65 8.52 5.56
N GLY A 148 -12.98 9.80 5.72
CA GLY A 148 -12.12 10.72 6.45
C GLY A 148 -12.08 10.40 7.94
N THR A 149 -13.23 10.14 8.58
CA THR A 149 -13.22 9.67 9.98
C THR A 149 -12.44 8.36 10.10
N ALA A 150 -12.64 7.41 9.18
CA ALA A 150 -11.86 6.17 9.16
C ALA A 150 -10.34 6.41 9.10
N ALA A 151 -9.87 7.43 8.37
CA ALA A 151 -8.46 7.78 8.30
C ALA A 151 -7.90 8.28 9.64
N TYR A 152 -8.65 9.07 10.39
CA TYR A 152 -8.28 9.51 11.74
C TYR A 152 -8.35 8.37 12.77
N LEU A 153 -9.32 7.46 12.66
CA LEU A 153 -9.38 6.26 13.51
C LEU A 153 -8.13 5.37 13.33
N ARG A 154 -7.60 5.26 12.10
CA ARG A 154 -6.31 4.57 11.87
C ARG A 154 -5.17 5.24 12.62
N LEU A 155 -5.14 6.58 12.60
CA LEU A 155 -4.08 7.36 13.24
C LEU A 155 -4.04 7.18 14.77
N GLU A 156 -5.18 7.01 15.43
CA GLU A 156 -5.24 6.75 16.88
C GLU A 156 -5.09 5.26 17.27
N GLY A 157 -5.09 4.34 16.30
CA GLY A 157 -4.94 2.91 16.53
C GLY A 157 -6.24 2.09 16.63
N GLU A 158 -7.41 2.68 16.33
CA GLU A 158 -8.71 2.00 16.24
C GLU A 158 -8.87 1.23 14.91
N HIS A 159 -7.90 0.34 14.63
CA HIS A 159 -7.74 -0.37 13.35
C HIS A 159 -9.00 -1.15 12.94
N ARG A 160 -9.68 -1.82 13.89
CA ARG A 160 -10.87 -2.63 13.59
C ARG A 160 -12.01 -1.79 13.02
N LEU A 161 -12.32 -0.68 13.68
CA LEU A 161 -13.39 0.21 13.23
C LEU A 161 -13.00 0.92 11.93
N ALA A 162 -11.74 1.34 11.83
CA ALA A 162 -11.22 2.01 10.63
C ALA A 162 -11.25 1.13 9.37
N ILE A 163 -11.07 -0.19 9.52
CA ILE A 163 -11.22 -1.17 8.44
C ILE A 163 -12.70 -1.47 8.17
N ALA A 164 -13.53 -1.56 9.21
CA ALA A 164 -14.95 -1.89 9.07
C ALA A 164 -15.74 -0.85 8.26
N ILE A 165 -15.41 0.44 8.38
CA ILE A 165 -16.12 1.53 7.69
C ILE A 165 -16.13 1.36 6.16
N PRO A 166 -14.98 1.32 5.45
CA PRO A 166 -14.99 1.14 4.00
C PRO A 166 -15.51 -0.24 3.58
N VAL A 167 -15.29 -1.30 4.37
CA VAL A 167 -15.79 -2.64 4.05
C VAL A 167 -17.32 -2.66 4.07
N VAL A 168 -17.94 -2.14 5.14
CA VAL A 168 -19.40 -2.09 5.24
C VAL A 168 -19.99 -1.12 4.22
N ALA A 169 -19.31 -0.01 3.91
CA ALA A 169 -19.76 0.88 2.85
C ALA A 169 -19.89 0.16 1.50
N ASN A 170 -18.88 -0.61 1.10
CA ASN A 170 -18.89 -1.37 -0.15
C ASN A 170 -19.92 -2.51 -0.12
N LEU A 171 -20.02 -3.26 0.98
CA LEU A 171 -21.01 -4.34 1.10
C LEU A 171 -22.45 -3.82 1.05
N CYS A 172 -22.75 -2.74 1.77
CA CYS A 172 -24.04 -2.09 1.72
C CYS A 172 -24.32 -1.51 0.34
N ASN A 173 -23.31 -0.92 -0.32
CA ASN A 173 -23.43 -0.43 -1.69
C ASN A 173 -23.89 -1.54 -2.64
N LEU A 174 -23.23 -2.71 -2.66
CA LEU A 174 -23.66 -3.86 -3.50
C LEU A 174 -25.11 -4.29 -3.26
N VAL A 175 -25.56 -4.27 -2.00
CA VAL A 175 -26.96 -4.57 -1.65
C VAL A 175 -27.89 -3.49 -2.21
N PHE A 176 -27.54 -2.22 -2.03
CA PHE A 176 -28.34 -1.10 -2.55
C PHE A 176 -28.28 -0.96 -4.06
N ASP A 177 -27.23 -1.41 -4.74
CA ASP A 177 -27.20 -1.47 -6.20
C ASP A 177 -28.31 -2.39 -6.69
N TYR A 178 -28.40 -3.61 -6.14
CA TYR A 178 -29.50 -4.51 -6.48
C TYR A 178 -30.88 -3.88 -6.17
N VAL A 179 -31.04 -3.24 -5.02
CA VAL A 179 -32.32 -2.61 -4.63
C VAL A 179 -32.67 -1.44 -5.56
N PHE A 180 -31.79 -0.47 -5.75
CA PHE A 180 -32.08 0.74 -6.50
C PHE A 180 -32.14 0.49 -8.01
N ILE A 181 -31.30 -0.39 -8.53
CA ILE A 181 -31.27 -0.73 -9.95
C ILE A 181 -32.41 -1.69 -10.28
N ALA A 182 -32.46 -2.88 -9.66
CA ALA A 182 -33.39 -3.93 -10.05
C ALA A 182 -34.81 -3.77 -9.47
N LEU A 183 -34.95 -3.33 -8.21
CA LEU A 183 -36.26 -3.24 -7.56
C LEU A 183 -36.91 -1.87 -7.77
N CYS A 184 -36.14 -0.79 -7.65
CA CYS A 184 -36.67 0.57 -7.81
C CYS A 184 -36.65 1.09 -9.25
N GLY A 185 -35.87 0.46 -10.14
CA GLY A 185 -35.79 0.84 -11.55
C GLY A 185 -35.13 2.22 -11.78
N TRP A 186 -34.24 2.65 -10.90
CA TRP A 186 -33.60 3.98 -10.98
C TRP A 186 -32.48 4.10 -12.03
N GLY A 187 -32.31 3.08 -12.87
CA GLY A 187 -31.29 3.08 -13.92
C GLY A 187 -29.88 3.22 -13.35
N ILE A 188 -29.01 3.86 -14.13
CA ILE A 188 -27.60 4.08 -13.76
C ILE A 188 -27.45 5.06 -12.59
N ALA A 189 -28.37 6.01 -12.42
CA ALA A 189 -28.40 6.90 -11.26
C ALA A 189 -28.56 6.12 -9.94
N GLY A 190 -29.28 4.99 -9.98
CA GLY A 190 -29.42 4.06 -8.87
C GLY A 190 -28.07 3.56 -8.34
N ALA A 191 -27.12 3.26 -9.22
CA ALA A 191 -25.78 2.81 -8.84
C ALA A 191 -25.01 3.90 -8.06
N GLY A 192 -25.08 5.14 -8.54
CA GLY A 192 -24.45 6.27 -7.85
C GLY A 192 -25.09 6.58 -6.48
N TRP A 193 -26.42 6.42 -6.35
CA TRP A 193 -27.10 6.57 -5.06
C TRP A 193 -26.79 5.43 -4.08
N ALA A 194 -26.59 4.21 -4.57
CA ALA A 194 -26.20 3.07 -3.76
C ALA A 194 -24.82 3.30 -3.10
N THR A 195 -23.89 3.94 -3.79
CA THR A 195 -22.61 4.37 -3.21
C THR A 195 -22.84 5.33 -2.03
N GLY A 196 -23.76 6.28 -2.19
CA GLY A 196 -24.18 7.20 -1.13
C GLY A 196 -24.78 6.47 0.07
N ALA A 197 -25.70 5.55 -0.17
CA ALA A 197 -26.32 4.72 0.86
C ALA A 197 -25.28 3.87 1.62
N GLY A 198 -24.28 3.33 0.90
CA GLY A 198 -23.13 2.66 1.51
C GLY A 198 -22.38 3.56 2.49
N TYR A 199 -22.08 4.81 2.12
CA TYR A 199 -21.46 5.76 3.05
C TYR A 199 -22.37 6.11 4.23
N VAL A 200 -23.68 6.23 4.04
CA VAL A 200 -24.62 6.45 5.16
C VAL A 200 -24.58 5.26 6.14
N CYS A 201 -24.63 4.03 5.64
CA CYS A 201 -24.54 2.83 6.49
C CYS A 201 -23.23 2.76 7.27
N SER A 202 -22.10 3.12 6.65
CA SER A 202 -20.81 3.14 7.34
C SER A 202 -20.70 4.28 8.36
N LEU A 203 -21.36 5.42 8.13
CA LEU A 203 -21.51 6.48 9.16
C LEU A 203 -22.33 6.00 10.37
N LEU A 204 -23.33 5.14 10.18
CA LEU A 204 -24.08 4.56 11.29
C LEU A 204 -23.18 3.68 12.19
N LEU A 205 -22.16 3.02 11.64
CA LEU A 205 -21.17 2.27 12.44
C LEU A 205 -20.32 3.16 13.34
N LEU A 206 -20.22 4.46 13.04
CA LEU A 206 -19.50 5.41 13.88
C LEU A 206 -20.32 5.88 15.09
N VAL A 207 -21.64 5.66 15.12
CA VAL A 207 -22.51 6.13 16.22
C VAL A 207 -22.03 5.64 17.60
N PRO A 208 -21.67 4.36 17.81
CA PRO A 208 -21.10 3.91 19.07
C PRO A 208 -19.80 4.63 19.43
N TYR A 209 -18.91 4.86 18.46
CA TYR A 209 -17.66 5.61 18.67
C TYR A 209 -17.95 7.04 19.11
N TRP A 210 -18.88 7.73 18.45
CA TRP A 210 -19.28 9.09 18.82
C TRP A 210 -19.91 9.17 20.22
N ARG A 211 -20.49 8.09 20.73
CA ARG A 211 -21.03 8.02 22.10
C ARG A 211 -19.99 7.69 23.17
N ARG A 212 -18.77 7.28 22.81
CA ARG A 212 -17.70 6.98 23.78
C ARG A 212 -17.23 8.29 24.44
N ALA A 213 -17.18 8.30 25.77
CA ALA A 213 -16.70 9.44 26.56
C ALA A 213 -15.20 9.70 26.35
N GLU A 214 -14.41 8.64 26.18
CA GLU A 214 -12.94 8.70 26.07
C GLU A 214 -12.44 8.64 24.61
N ARG A 215 -13.24 9.12 23.64
CA ARG A 215 -12.82 9.15 22.23
C ARG A 215 -11.67 10.12 22.00
N ASN A 216 -10.79 9.88 21.01
CA ASN A 216 -9.69 10.81 20.82
C ASN A 216 -10.01 12.04 19.98
N TRP A 217 -10.94 11.91 19.03
CA TRP A 217 -11.24 12.96 18.06
C TRP A 217 -12.53 13.72 18.42
N HIS A 218 -12.41 15.02 18.63
CA HIS A 218 -13.54 15.89 18.96
C HIS A 218 -13.78 16.95 17.88
N LEU A 219 -15.04 17.11 17.52
CA LEU A 219 -15.47 18.27 16.73
C LEU A 219 -15.47 19.51 17.62
N VAL A 220 -14.66 20.50 17.27
CA VAL A 220 -14.53 21.78 17.96
C VAL A 220 -14.99 22.91 17.06
N SER A 221 -15.36 24.04 17.70
CA SER A 221 -15.76 25.24 16.97
C SER A 221 -14.64 25.72 16.04
N LEU A 222 -15.00 26.01 14.79
CA LEU A 222 -14.08 26.60 13.81
C LEU A 222 -13.90 28.12 14.00
N LYS A 223 -14.57 28.73 15.00
CA LYS A 223 -14.39 30.15 15.34
C LYS A 223 -12.98 30.38 15.89
N GLY A 224 -12.25 31.34 15.31
CA GLY A 224 -10.88 31.65 15.73
C GLY A 224 -9.81 30.70 15.17
N VAL A 225 -10.14 29.88 14.16
CA VAL A 225 -9.13 29.08 13.46
C VAL A 225 -8.16 30.01 12.72
N GLU A 226 -6.88 29.82 12.98
CA GLU A 226 -5.84 30.49 12.24
C GLU A 226 -5.81 30.00 10.78
N LYS A 227 -5.95 30.94 9.84
CA LYS A 227 -5.75 30.70 8.40
C LYS A 227 -4.40 30.01 8.11
N SER A 228 -3.43 30.17 9.01
CA SER A 228 -2.13 29.49 9.02
C SER A 228 -2.27 27.95 9.02
N MET A 229 -3.18 27.40 9.83
CA MET A 229 -3.37 25.95 9.99
C MET A 229 -4.01 25.33 8.76
N LEU A 230 -5.04 26.00 8.20
CA LEU A 230 -5.66 25.58 6.94
C LEU A 230 -4.64 25.63 5.79
N ARG A 231 -3.82 26.69 5.72
CA ARG A 231 -2.73 26.79 4.73
C ARG A 231 -1.72 25.67 4.90
N ARG A 232 -1.29 25.39 6.13
CA ARG A 232 -0.32 24.32 6.42
C ARG A 232 -0.86 22.96 6.02
N MET A 233 -2.13 22.67 6.32
CA MET A 233 -2.81 21.44 5.90
C MET A 233 -2.82 21.30 4.37
N GLY A 234 -3.22 22.36 3.64
CA GLY A 234 -3.22 22.34 2.17
C GLY A 234 -1.83 22.17 1.56
N VAL A 235 -0.80 22.78 2.14
CA VAL A 235 0.60 22.61 1.67
C VAL A 235 1.08 21.16 1.86
N ILE A 236 0.69 20.52 2.96
CA ILE A 236 1.02 19.11 3.22
C ILE A 236 0.23 18.17 2.30
N GLY A 237 -1.05 18.47 2.05
CA GLY A 237 -1.92 17.65 1.19
C GLY A 237 -1.64 17.79 -0.31
N LEU A 238 -1.09 18.93 -0.76
CA LEU A 238 -0.90 19.21 -2.19
C LEU A 238 -0.06 18.14 -2.93
N PRO A 239 1.10 17.69 -2.40
CA PRO A 239 1.86 16.61 -3.04
C PRO A 239 1.07 15.30 -3.17
N MET A 240 0.23 14.98 -2.18
CA MET A 240 -0.61 13.77 -2.20
C MET A 240 -1.72 13.89 -3.25
N ALA A 241 -2.28 15.10 -3.42
CA ALA A 241 -3.31 15.40 -4.41
C ALA A 241 -2.81 15.36 -5.88
N LEU A 242 -1.49 15.40 -6.12
CA LEU A 242 -0.94 15.24 -7.48
C LEU A 242 -1.18 13.84 -8.06
N ILE A 243 -1.31 12.82 -7.21
CA ILE A 243 -1.59 11.44 -7.65
C ILE A 243 -2.99 11.34 -8.28
N PRO A 244 -4.10 11.67 -7.59
CA PRO A 244 -5.42 11.65 -8.21
C PRO A 244 -5.52 12.64 -9.36
N PHE A 245 -4.84 13.79 -9.33
CA PHE A 245 -4.78 14.70 -10.48
C PHE A 245 -4.20 14.03 -11.73
N GLY A 246 -3.08 13.31 -11.59
CA GLY A 246 -2.53 12.51 -12.68
C GLY A 246 -3.52 11.47 -13.21
N LEU A 247 -4.31 10.86 -12.33
CA LEU A 247 -5.35 9.91 -12.71
C LEU A 247 -6.53 10.57 -13.44
N VAL A 248 -6.90 11.81 -13.11
CA VAL A 248 -7.87 12.60 -13.88
C VAL A 248 -7.37 12.76 -15.32
N VAL A 249 -6.14 13.25 -15.49
CA VAL A 249 -5.54 13.49 -16.81
C VAL A 249 -5.45 12.18 -17.61
N ARG A 250 -4.97 11.10 -16.98
CA ARG A 250 -4.87 9.79 -17.60
C ARG A 250 -6.21 9.27 -18.10
N HIS A 251 -7.22 9.21 -17.23
CA HIS A 251 -8.50 8.59 -17.59
C HIS A 251 -9.26 9.45 -18.59
N TYR A 252 -9.21 10.77 -18.46
CA TYR A 252 -9.81 11.66 -19.45
C TYR A 252 -9.17 11.45 -20.81
N ALA A 253 -7.85 11.53 -20.91
CA ALA A 253 -7.16 11.40 -22.19
C ALA A 253 -7.36 10.01 -22.83
N ILE A 254 -7.24 8.92 -22.07
CA ILE A 254 -7.44 7.57 -22.62
C ILE A 254 -8.89 7.39 -23.09
N ASN A 255 -9.87 7.83 -22.31
CA ASN A 255 -11.28 7.72 -22.68
C ASN A 255 -11.58 8.55 -23.93
N SER A 256 -11.18 9.82 -23.97
CA SER A 256 -11.39 10.68 -25.14
C SER A 256 -10.73 10.10 -26.39
N ILE A 257 -9.46 9.67 -26.32
CA ILE A 257 -8.78 9.08 -27.48
C ILE A 257 -9.51 7.81 -27.96
N ALA A 258 -9.94 6.94 -27.04
CA ALA A 258 -10.63 5.72 -27.40
C ALA A 258 -12.01 6.00 -28.03
N VAL A 259 -12.77 6.95 -27.48
CA VAL A 259 -14.06 7.38 -28.02
C VAL A 259 -13.90 8.05 -29.38
N ASP A 260 -12.93 8.95 -29.54
CA ASP A 260 -12.67 9.63 -30.82
C ASP A 260 -12.26 8.64 -31.92
N THR A 261 -11.56 7.56 -31.55
CA THR A 261 -11.06 6.56 -32.51
C THR A 261 -12.08 5.47 -32.84
N LEU A 262 -12.88 5.03 -31.86
CA LEU A 262 -13.72 3.81 -31.95
C LEU A 262 -15.18 4.03 -31.51
N GLY A 263 -15.58 5.25 -31.16
CA GLY A 263 -16.91 5.58 -30.63
C GLY A 263 -17.24 4.83 -29.34
N ASP A 264 -18.50 4.42 -29.21
CA ASP A 264 -19.01 3.67 -28.04
C ASP A 264 -18.25 2.36 -27.81
N MET A 265 -17.77 1.71 -28.88
CA MET A 265 -16.94 0.51 -28.79
C MET A 265 -15.60 0.80 -28.10
N GLY A 266 -15.03 1.99 -28.30
CA GLY A 266 -13.84 2.46 -27.60
C GLY A 266 -14.08 2.58 -26.09
N ALA A 267 -15.16 3.25 -25.68
CA ALA A 267 -15.53 3.39 -24.28
C ALA A 267 -15.76 2.02 -23.59
N LEU A 268 -16.50 1.12 -24.25
CA LEU A 268 -16.71 -0.24 -23.75
C LEU A 268 -15.38 -1.01 -23.63
N THR A 269 -14.50 -0.90 -24.63
CA THR A 269 -13.19 -1.57 -24.61
C THR A 269 -12.32 -1.07 -23.47
N VAL A 270 -12.22 0.25 -23.23
CA VAL A 270 -11.47 0.80 -22.08
C VAL A 270 -12.01 0.23 -20.78
N SER A 271 -13.33 0.15 -20.64
CA SER A 271 -14.00 -0.34 -19.44
C SER A 271 -13.70 -1.81 -19.18
N LEU A 272 -13.77 -2.66 -20.21
CA LEU A 272 -13.44 -4.08 -20.13
C LEU A 272 -11.95 -4.33 -19.87
N CYS A 273 -11.06 -3.55 -20.49
CA CYS A 273 -9.62 -3.60 -20.24
C CYS A 273 -9.31 -3.22 -18.78
N ASN A 274 -9.88 -2.13 -18.27
CA ASN A 274 -9.73 -1.73 -16.88
C ASN A 274 -10.27 -2.79 -15.91
N ALA A 275 -11.46 -3.34 -16.18
CA ALA A 275 -12.04 -4.45 -15.42
C ALA A 275 -11.13 -5.68 -15.37
N ALA A 276 -10.56 -6.07 -16.52
CA ALA A 276 -9.64 -7.19 -16.60
C ALA A 276 -8.40 -6.94 -15.72
N LEU A 277 -7.84 -5.73 -15.78
CA LEU A 277 -6.67 -5.35 -14.98
C LEU A 277 -6.92 -5.39 -13.47
N LEU A 278 -8.14 -5.20 -12.98
CA LEU A 278 -8.47 -5.31 -11.55
C LEU A 278 -8.09 -6.68 -10.97
N TYR A 279 -8.24 -7.77 -11.73
CA TYR A 279 -7.89 -9.13 -11.32
C TYR A 279 -6.40 -9.32 -11.07
N ALA A 280 -5.54 -8.60 -11.79
CA ALA A 280 -4.09 -8.62 -11.57
C ALA A 280 -3.67 -7.56 -10.53
N TRP A 281 -4.32 -6.39 -10.50
CA TRP A 281 -4.05 -5.33 -9.52
C TRP A 281 -4.32 -5.78 -8.10
N MET A 282 -5.35 -6.58 -7.82
CA MET A 282 -5.61 -7.05 -6.45
C MET A 282 -4.43 -7.82 -5.86
N PHE A 283 -3.73 -8.63 -6.67
CA PHE A 283 -2.54 -9.37 -6.23
C PHE A 283 -1.31 -8.47 -6.15
N ALA A 284 -1.13 -7.61 -7.14
CA ALA A 284 0.01 -6.69 -7.20
C ALA A 284 -0.01 -5.69 -6.04
N ASP A 285 -1.15 -5.06 -5.78
CA ASP A 285 -1.33 -4.08 -4.72
C ASP A 285 -1.27 -4.72 -3.31
N GLY A 286 -1.91 -5.88 -3.13
CA GLY A 286 -1.86 -6.65 -1.88
C GLY A 286 -0.43 -7.05 -1.52
N SER A 287 0.34 -7.57 -2.48
CA SER A 287 1.74 -7.93 -2.26
C SER A 287 2.64 -6.72 -2.05
N SER A 288 2.42 -5.62 -2.78
CA SER A 288 3.20 -4.40 -2.64
C SER A 288 2.98 -3.70 -1.30
N THR A 289 1.74 -3.68 -0.79
CA THR A 289 1.43 -3.13 0.52
C THR A 289 2.12 -3.92 1.63
N ALA A 290 2.04 -5.27 1.56
CA ALA A 290 2.74 -6.14 2.50
C ALA A 290 4.26 -5.97 2.43
N LEU A 291 4.81 -5.87 1.21
CA LEU A 291 6.24 -5.61 1.00
C LEU A 291 6.66 -4.27 1.60
N SER A 292 5.95 -3.17 1.33
CA SER A 292 6.31 -1.84 1.84
C SER A 292 6.42 -1.82 3.37
N ASN A 293 5.48 -2.47 4.05
CA ASN A 293 5.47 -2.55 5.52
C ASN A 293 6.65 -3.36 6.06
N VAL A 294 6.88 -4.57 5.53
CA VAL A 294 7.95 -5.45 6.00
C VAL A 294 9.33 -4.93 5.59
N CYS A 295 9.48 -4.51 4.33
CA CYS A 295 10.72 -3.97 3.81
C CYS A 295 11.10 -2.65 4.49
N GLY A 296 10.13 -1.79 4.81
CA GLY A 296 10.39 -0.55 5.55
C GLY A 296 10.97 -0.80 6.94
N ALA A 297 10.42 -1.77 7.68
CA ALA A 297 10.95 -2.18 8.98
C ALA A 297 12.36 -2.79 8.85
N LEU A 298 12.54 -3.74 7.93
CA LEU A 298 13.85 -4.38 7.69
C LEU A 298 14.91 -3.38 7.26
N TYR A 299 14.56 -2.42 6.40
CA TYR A 299 15.45 -1.34 5.98
C TYR A 299 15.83 -0.42 7.15
N GLY A 300 14.87 -0.05 8.00
CA GLY A 300 15.14 0.72 9.23
C GLY A 300 16.04 -0.02 10.21
N GLU A 301 15.93 -1.33 10.26
CA GLU A 301 16.79 -2.21 11.06
C GLU A 301 18.13 -2.57 10.38
N MET A 302 18.43 -1.97 9.23
CA MET A 302 19.62 -2.25 8.41
C MET A 302 19.79 -3.74 8.03
N ASP A 303 18.66 -4.46 7.93
CA ASP A 303 18.58 -5.87 7.58
C ASP A 303 18.41 -6.04 6.06
N LYS A 304 19.54 -5.97 5.34
CA LYS A 304 19.58 -5.98 3.88
C LYS A 304 19.24 -7.34 3.28
N ALA A 305 19.80 -8.42 3.86
CA ALA A 305 19.53 -9.77 3.38
C ALA A 305 18.05 -10.12 3.56
N GLY A 306 17.43 -9.74 4.69
CA GLY A 306 15.99 -9.86 4.89
C GLY A 306 15.19 -9.07 3.84
N ALA A 307 15.51 -7.79 3.64
CA ALA A 307 14.82 -6.95 2.65
C ALA A 307 14.90 -7.54 1.23
N LEU A 308 16.06 -8.06 0.83
CA LEU A 308 16.27 -8.69 -0.48
C LEU A 308 15.49 -10.00 -0.63
N GLN A 309 15.43 -10.82 0.42
CA GLN A 309 14.66 -12.06 0.41
C GLN A 309 13.17 -11.78 0.27
N VAL A 310 12.64 -10.81 1.02
CA VAL A 310 11.24 -10.38 0.91
C VAL A 310 10.95 -9.83 -0.48
N LEU A 311 11.81 -8.97 -1.03
CA LEU A 311 11.67 -8.46 -2.40
C LEU A 311 11.60 -9.57 -3.44
N ARG A 312 12.55 -10.53 -3.41
CA ARG A 312 12.58 -11.67 -4.35
C ARG A 312 11.37 -12.58 -4.20
N ARG A 313 10.85 -12.74 -2.99
CA ARG A 313 9.65 -13.54 -2.73
C ARG A 313 8.41 -12.83 -3.24
N ALA A 314 8.25 -11.54 -2.92
CA ALA A 314 7.17 -10.69 -3.40
C ALA A 314 7.11 -10.68 -4.93
N LEU A 315 8.24 -10.48 -5.61
CA LEU A 315 8.32 -10.52 -7.08
C LEU A 315 7.87 -11.87 -7.65
N ARG A 316 8.44 -12.98 -7.16
CA ARG A 316 8.12 -14.32 -7.68
C ARG A 316 6.66 -14.69 -7.48
N LEU A 317 6.12 -14.44 -6.29
CA LEU A 317 4.75 -14.76 -5.96
C LEU A 317 3.77 -13.90 -6.77
N THR A 318 3.97 -12.59 -6.76
CA THR A 318 3.10 -11.64 -7.49
C THR A 318 3.14 -11.91 -8.98
N PHE A 319 4.33 -12.17 -9.53
CA PHE A 319 4.45 -12.54 -10.95
C PHE A 319 3.70 -13.84 -11.26
N GLY A 320 3.80 -14.86 -10.41
CA GLY A 320 3.03 -16.10 -10.58
C GLY A 320 1.52 -15.88 -10.56
N LEU A 321 1.02 -15.05 -9.63
CA LEU A 321 -0.40 -14.71 -9.53
C LEU A 321 -0.90 -13.89 -10.73
N CYS A 322 -0.16 -12.85 -11.12
CA CYS A 322 -0.48 -12.04 -12.31
C CYS A 322 -0.38 -12.87 -13.59
N LEU A 323 0.58 -13.79 -13.70
CA LEU A 323 0.70 -14.72 -14.82
C LEU A 323 -0.50 -15.67 -14.87
N GLY A 324 -0.97 -16.18 -13.72
CA GLY A 324 -2.18 -16.99 -13.65
C GLY A 324 -3.41 -16.25 -14.15
N ALA A 325 -3.61 -15.01 -13.68
CA ALA A 325 -4.70 -14.14 -14.13
C ALA A 325 -4.60 -13.83 -15.64
N PHE A 326 -3.39 -13.51 -16.12
CA PHE A 326 -3.11 -13.28 -17.54
C PHE A 326 -3.47 -14.51 -18.38
N LEU A 327 -2.95 -15.69 -18.04
CA LEU A 327 -3.19 -16.92 -18.81
C LEU A 327 -4.69 -17.25 -18.87
N PHE A 328 -5.39 -17.13 -17.74
CA PHE A 328 -6.83 -17.37 -17.69
C PHE A 328 -7.62 -16.42 -18.60
N LEU A 329 -7.40 -15.11 -18.48
CA LEU A 329 -8.13 -14.11 -19.26
C LEU A 329 -7.73 -14.09 -20.74
N PHE A 330 -6.46 -14.38 -21.04
CA PHE A 330 -5.96 -14.43 -22.42
C PHE A 330 -6.51 -15.65 -23.19
N SER A 331 -6.68 -16.78 -22.49
CA SER A 331 -7.27 -18.00 -23.05
C SER A 331 -8.79 -17.91 -23.22
N TYR A 332 -9.50 -17.24 -22.29
CA TYR A 332 -10.96 -17.15 -22.28
C TYR A 332 -11.51 -15.71 -22.37
N PRO A 333 -11.11 -14.90 -23.38
CA PRO A 333 -11.53 -13.50 -23.47
C PRO A 333 -13.03 -13.37 -23.77
N GLU A 334 -13.59 -14.24 -24.60
CA GLU A 334 -15.03 -14.24 -24.92
C GLU A 334 -15.88 -14.51 -23.69
N SER A 335 -15.50 -15.51 -22.88
CA SER A 335 -16.20 -15.82 -21.64
C SER A 335 -16.12 -14.68 -20.64
N PHE A 336 -14.97 -13.99 -20.57
CA PHE A 336 -14.81 -12.79 -19.74
C PHE A 336 -15.72 -11.64 -20.21
N ILE A 337 -15.73 -11.34 -21.51
CA ILE A 337 -16.56 -10.28 -22.09
C ILE A 337 -18.06 -10.60 -21.89
N ALA A 338 -18.45 -11.85 -22.15
CA ALA A 338 -19.81 -12.33 -21.91
C ALA A 338 -20.18 -12.32 -20.42
N PHE A 339 -19.20 -12.50 -19.52
CA PHE A 339 -19.43 -12.44 -18.07
C PHE A 339 -19.91 -11.05 -17.63
N TYR A 340 -19.40 -9.99 -18.27
CA TYR A 340 -19.88 -8.62 -18.16
C TYR A 340 -21.21 -8.36 -18.91
N GLY A 341 -21.85 -9.36 -19.48
CA GLY A 341 -23.18 -9.22 -20.08
C GLY A 341 -23.18 -8.63 -21.50
N VAL A 342 -22.02 -8.58 -22.16
CA VAL A 342 -21.95 -8.19 -23.58
C VAL A 342 -22.63 -9.27 -24.45
N PRO A 343 -23.64 -8.92 -25.26
CA PRO A 343 -24.29 -9.84 -26.18
C PRO A 343 -23.32 -10.45 -27.19
N ALA A 344 -23.53 -11.72 -27.57
CA ALA A 344 -22.61 -12.46 -28.43
C ALA A 344 -22.37 -11.78 -29.80
N ASP A 345 -23.37 -11.09 -30.34
CA ASP A 345 -23.29 -10.32 -31.59
C ASP A 345 -22.41 -9.06 -31.48
N LYS A 346 -22.24 -8.52 -30.27
CA LYS A 346 -21.33 -7.39 -29.99
C LYS A 346 -19.90 -7.85 -29.66
N ILE A 347 -19.64 -9.15 -29.48
CA ILE A 347 -18.30 -9.69 -29.23
C ILE A 347 -17.56 -9.87 -30.56
N THR A 348 -16.93 -8.80 -31.05
CA THR A 348 -16.20 -8.81 -32.31
C THR A 348 -14.77 -9.38 -32.14
N PRO A 349 -14.16 -9.91 -33.22
CA PRO A 349 -12.75 -10.29 -33.21
C PRO A 349 -11.81 -9.14 -32.83
N GLU A 350 -12.18 -7.91 -33.19
CA GLU A 350 -11.43 -6.70 -32.83
C GLU A 350 -11.44 -6.42 -31.33
N LEU A 351 -12.61 -6.51 -30.69
CA LEU A 351 -12.73 -6.35 -29.24
C LEU A 351 -11.89 -7.40 -28.48
N ILE A 352 -11.92 -8.65 -28.93
CA ILE A 352 -11.10 -9.73 -28.38
C ILE A 352 -9.60 -9.42 -28.54
N LEU A 353 -9.21 -8.93 -29.72
CA LEU A 353 -7.83 -8.55 -30.01
C LEU A 353 -7.37 -7.41 -29.09
N TYR A 354 -8.17 -6.34 -28.96
CA TYR A 354 -7.86 -5.18 -28.12
C TYR A 354 -7.69 -5.59 -26.65
N LEU A 355 -8.61 -6.42 -26.14
CA LEU A 355 -8.51 -6.98 -24.80
C LEU A 355 -7.21 -7.77 -24.64
N ARG A 356 -6.91 -8.72 -25.53
CA ARG A 356 -5.69 -9.54 -25.47
C ARG A 356 -4.40 -8.72 -25.48
N ILE A 357 -4.33 -7.67 -26.30
CA ILE A 357 -3.16 -6.77 -26.33
C ILE A 357 -3.03 -6.04 -24.99
N SER A 358 -4.13 -5.53 -24.44
CA SER A 358 -4.12 -4.83 -23.14
C SER A 358 -3.66 -5.73 -21.98
N LEU A 359 -4.01 -7.02 -22.02
CA LEU A 359 -3.63 -8.00 -21.00
C LEU A 359 -2.11 -8.19 -20.88
N LEU A 360 -1.33 -7.87 -21.92
CA LEU A 360 0.13 -7.96 -21.87
C LEU A 360 0.74 -7.10 -20.74
N TYR A 361 0.07 -6.01 -20.35
CA TYR A 361 0.49 -5.20 -19.21
C TYR A 361 0.48 -5.98 -17.89
N MET A 362 -0.36 -7.01 -17.74
CA MET A 362 -0.41 -7.85 -16.53
C MET A 362 0.92 -8.55 -16.23
N LEU A 363 1.69 -8.89 -17.27
CA LEU A 363 3.01 -9.52 -17.12
C LEU A 363 4.04 -8.57 -16.48
N LEU A 364 3.82 -7.26 -16.59
CA LEU A 364 4.69 -6.21 -16.07
C LEU A 364 4.24 -5.70 -14.70
N LEU A 365 2.97 -5.90 -14.33
CA LEU A 365 2.38 -5.37 -13.08
C LEU A 365 3.16 -5.76 -11.83
N ALA A 366 3.57 -7.03 -11.73
CA ALA A 366 4.35 -7.50 -10.59
C ALA A 366 5.63 -6.67 -10.41
N HIS A 367 6.35 -6.40 -11.50
CA HIS A 367 7.58 -5.60 -11.48
C HIS A 367 7.29 -4.13 -11.15
N VAL A 368 6.26 -3.55 -11.77
CA VAL A 368 5.89 -2.14 -11.55
C VAL A 368 5.53 -1.90 -10.08
N PHE A 369 4.59 -2.67 -9.55
CA PHE A 369 4.08 -2.48 -8.19
C PHE A 369 5.12 -2.79 -7.14
N VAL A 370 5.84 -3.92 -7.28
CA VAL A 370 6.81 -4.37 -6.27
C VAL A 370 8.03 -3.47 -6.23
N MET A 371 8.57 -3.05 -7.38
CA MET A 371 9.72 -2.15 -7.41
C MET A 371 9.38 -0.76 -6.89
N ARG A 372 8.17 -0.25 -7.18
CA ARG A 372 7.68 1.02 -6.64
C ARG A 372 7.59 0.97 -5.11
N ALA A 373 6.95 -0.06 -4.57
CA ALA A 373 6.84 -0.30 -3.14
C ALA A 373 8.21 -0.41 -2.46
N PHE A 374 9.13 -1.18 -3.05
CA PHE A 374 10.50 -1.31 -2.55
C PHE A 374 11.21 0.04 -2.46
N TYR A 375 11.20 0.83 -3.53
CA TYR A 375 11.87 2.13 -3.52
C TYR A 375 11.19 3.18 -2.64
N GLN A 376 9.87 3.09 -2.43
CA GLN A 376 9.18 3.89 -1.41
C GLN A 376 9.67 3.53 -0.01
N SER A 377 9.76 2.24 0.31
CA SER A 377 10.16 1.76 1.64
C SER A 377 11.65 1.97 1.97
N THR A 378 12.51 2.11 0.96
CA THR A 378 13.98 2.25 1.12
C THR A 378 14.47 3.70 1.01
N ARG A 379 13.62 4.69 1.30
CA ARG A 379 13.93 6.14 1.25
C ARG A 379 14.34 6.66 -0.14
N GLN A 380 13.92 5.98 -1.21
CA GLN A 380 14.14 6.39 -2.60
C GLN A 380 12.87 7.02 -3.20
N GLU A 381 12.10 7.76 -2.40
CA GLU A 381 10.76 8.27 -2.72
C GLU A 381 10.70 9.08 -4.03
N ARG A 382 11.72 9.90 -4.30
CA ARG A 382 11.79 10.68 -5.55
C ARG A 382 11.86 9.78 -6.79
N ALA A 383 12.63 8.69 -6.71
CA ALA A 383 12.75 7.73 -7.80
C ALA A 383 11.42 6.98 -8.00
N ALA A 384 10.79 6.53 -6.92
CA ALA A 384 9.51 5.83 -6.98
C ALA A 384 8.35 6.72 -7.48
N THR A 385 8.32 8.00 -7.07
CA THR A 385 7.31 8.97 -7.51
C THR A 385 7.48 9.27 -9.00
N MET A 386 8.70 9.57 -9.45
CA MET A 386 8.97 9.83 -10.86
C MET A 386 8.69 8.59 -11.72
N PHE A 387 9.05 7.40 -11.25
CA PHE A 387 8.68 6.14 -11.90
C PHE A 387 7.17 6.00 -12.09
N SER A 388 6.38 6.32 -11.04
CA SER A 388 4.92 6.25 -11.08
C SER A 388 4.31 7.27 -12.05
N LEU A 389 4.87 8.48 -12.12
CA LEU A 389 4.40 9.53 -13.04
C LEU A 389 4.74 9.21 -14.50
N LEU A 390 5.95 8.69 -14.75
CA LEU A 390 6.38 8.23 -16.07
C LEU A 390 5.45 7.12 -16.57
N GLU A 391 5.28 6.07 -15.77
CA GLU A 391 4.49 4.90 -16.14
C GLU A 391 3.00 5.21 -16.27
N GLY A 392 2.44 5.99 -15.35
CA GLY A 392 1.00 6.21 -15.25
C GLY A 392 0.45 7.35 -16.11
N VAL A 393 1.27 8.35 -16.48
CA VAL A 393 0.77 9.55 -17.17
C VAL A 393 1.72 10.04 -18.26
N ILE A 394 2.96 10.39 -17.91
CA ILE A 394 3.87 11.14 -18.77
C ILE A 394 4.26 10.35 -20.03
N LEU A 395 4.43 9.03 -19.93
CA LEU A 395 4.67 8.16 -21.08
C LEU A 395 3.38 7.54 -21.61
N LEU A 396 2.48 7.12 -20.72
CA LEU A 396 1.26 6.41 -21.11
C LEU A 396 0.38 7.22 -22.07
N VAL A 397 0.05 8.46 -21.72
CA VAL A 397 -0.91 9.27 -22.51
C VAL A 397 -0.34 9.58 -23.91
N PRO A 398 0.90 10.08 -24.06
CA PRO A 398 1.47 10.31 -25.39
C PRO A 398 1.64 9.03 -26.21
N LEU A 399 2.03 7.91 -25.59
CA LEU A 399 2.15 6.63 -26.30
C LEU A 399 0.79 6.12 -26.77
N PHE A 400 -0.25 6.22 -25.94
CA PHE A 400 -1.60 5.81 -26.31
C PHE A 400 -2.11 6.61 -27.51
N TYR A 401 -1.92 7.94 -27.49
CA TYR A 401 -2.26 8.82 -28.61
C TYR A 401 -1.42 8.53 -29.86
N ALA A 402 -0.09 8.42 -29.73
CA ALA A 402 0.78 8.20 -30.88
C ALA A 402 0.48 6.85 -31.57
N LEU A 403 0.19 5.81 -30.79
CA LEU A 403 -0.15 4.49 -31.33
C LEU A 403 -1.56 4.44 -31.92
N SER A 404 -2.53 5.22 -31.39
CA SER A 404 -3.87 5.31 -31.98
C SER A 404 -3.83 5.90 -33.39
N LEU A 405 -2.93 6.85 -33.66
CA LEU A 405 -2.72 7.42 -35.00
C LEU A 405 -2.13 6.40 -36.01
N CYS A 406 -1.36 5.42 -35.53
CA CYS A 406 -0.78 4.39 -36.40
C CYS A 406 -1.78 3.27 -36.70
N ASN A 407 -2.37 2.70 -35.65
CA ASN A 407 -3.34 1.63 -35.76
C ASN A 407 -4.15 1.55 -34.44
N PRO A 408 -5.49 1.55 -34.50
CA PRO A 408 -6.31 1.46 -33.29
C PRO A 408 -5.99 0.27 -32.37
N ALA A 409 -5.58 -0.88 -32.92
CA ALA A 409 -5.18 -2.03 -32.10
C ALA A 409 -3.90 -1.77 -31.27
N LEU A 410 -2.98 -0.96 -31.77
CA LEU A 410 -1.70 -0.70 -31.12
C LEU A 410 -1.84 0.21 -29.89
N MET A 411 -2.89 1.04 -29.80
CA MET A 411 -3.09 1.90 -28.63
C MET A 411 -3.17 1.09 -27.32
N TRP A 412 -3.75 -0.10 -27.37
CA TRP A 412 -3.90 -1.01 -26.24
C TRP A 412 -2.58 -1.60 -25.74
N LEU A 413 -1.51 -1.50 -26.53
CA LEU A 413 -0.15 -1.89 -26.14
C LEU A 413 0.55 -0.80 -25.31
N ALA A 414 0.05 0.45 -25.34
CA ALA A 414 0.68 1.58 -24.66
C ALA A 414 0.90 1.39 -23.15
N PRO A 415 -0.02 0.80 -22.36
CA PRO A 415 0.23 0.49 -20.95
C PRO A 415 1.46 -0.41 -20.75
N ALA A 416 1.59 -1.46 -21.56
CA ALA A 416 2.72 -2.38 -21.48
C ALA A 416 4.04 -1.70 -21.89
N LEU A 417 4.04 -0.89 -22.95
CA LEU A 417 5.22 -0.14 -23.39
C LEU A 417 5.62 0.93 -22.38
N SER A 418 4.66 1.68 -21.85
CA SER A 418 4.89 2.69 -20.80
C SER A 418 5.57 2.06 -19.58
N ALA A 419 5.06 0.91 -19.13
CA ALA A 419 5.63 0.16 -18.02
C ALA A 419 7.05 -0.33 -18.31
N LEU A 420 7.29 -0.90 -19.50
CA LEU A 420 8.60 -1.41 -19.90
C LEU A 420 9.64 -0.28 -19.99
N ILE A 421 9.30 0.84 -20.64
CA ILE A 421 10.18 2.01 -20.76
C ILE A 421 10.46 2.61 -19.38
N SER A 422 9.44 2.72 -18.53
CA SER A 422 9.59 3.24 -17.17
C SER A 422 10.48 2.34 -16.30
N LEU A 423 10.35 1.02 -16.43
CA LEU A 423 11.22 0.06 -15.72
C LEU A 423 12.67 0.19 -16.21
N GLY A 424 12.87 0.31 -17.53
CA GLY A 424 14.19 0.60 -18.11
C GLY A 424 14.78 1.92 -17.60
N TRP A 425 13.97 2.98 -17.53
CA TRP A 425 14.36 4.25 -16.94
C TRP A 425 14.78 4.09 -15.47
N LEU A 426 13.98 3.39 -14.66
CA LEU A 426 14.26 3.16 -13.25
C LEU A 426 15.60 2.42 -13.06
N VAL A 427 15.83 1.37 -13.86
CA VAL A 427 17.11 0.63 -13.89
C VAL A 427 18.28 1.53 -14.22
N CYS A 428 18.18 2.31 -15.29
CA CYS A 428 19.23 3.23 -15.71
C CYS A 428 19.50 4.34 -14.68
N TYR A 429 18.44 4.95 -14.14
CA TYR A 429 18.53 6.03 -13.15
C TYR A 429 19.20 5.55 -11.86
N MET A 430 18.75 4.41 -11.32
CA MET A 430 19.28 3.88 -10.07
C MET A 430 20.70 3.36 -10.24
N ARG A 431 21.06 2.70 -11.35
CA ARG A 431 22.45 2.31 -11.63
C ARG A 431 23.39 3.51 -11.74
N ARG A 432 22.95 4.61 -12.39
CA ARG A 432 23.74 5.85 -12.46
C ARG A 432 23.95 6.46 -11.08
N ARG A 433 22.92 6.43 -10.23
CA ARG A 433 23.00 6.95 -8.86
C ARG A 433 23.88 6.06 -7.97
N ALA A 434 23.81 4.74 -8.15
CA ALA A 434 24.65 3.77 -7.45
C ALA A 434 26.13 4.04 -7.72
N ARG A 435 26.51 4.15 -9.01
CA ARG A 435 27.87 4.48 -9.44
C ARG A 435 28.38 5.81 -8.85
N LYS A 436 27.53 6.84 -8.78
CA LYS A 436 27.89 8.13 -8.16
C LYS A 436 28.13 8.03 -6.65
N GLN A 437 27.54 7.04 -5.98
CA GLN A 437 27.70 6.80 -4.55
C GLN A 437 28.75 5.71 -4.24
N GLY A 438 29.51 5.24 -5.25
CA GLY A 438 30.49 4.18 -5.07
C GLY A 438 29.89 2.81 -4.76
N THR A 439 28.60 2.60 -5.06
CA THR A 439 27.91 1.31 -4.86
C THR A 439 27.57 0.68 -6.20
N ASP A 440 27.66 -0.64 -6.32
CA ASP A 440 27.32 -1.35 -7.55
C ASP A 440 25.89 -1.91 -7.57
N SER A 441 25.16 -1.78 -6.45
CA SER A 441 23.82 -2.34 -6.32
C SER A 441 22.74 -1.41 -6.88
N PHE A 442 22.03 -1.86 -7.92
CA PHE A 442 20.81 -1.22 -8.45
C PHE A 442 19.75 -0.96 -7.36
N LEU A 443 19.69 -1.81 -6.34
CA LEU A 443 18.74 -1.68 -5.24
C LEU A 443 19.12 -0.56 -4.27
N MET A 444 20.31 0.03 -4.40
CA MET A 444 20.77 1.17 -3.60
C MET A 444 20.72 0.91 -2.09
N LEU A 445 20.98 -0.34 -1.70
CA LEU A 445 20.79 -0.80 -0.34
C LEU A 445 21.92 -0.44 0.64
N GLN A 446 22.84 0.50 0.41
CA GLN A 446 24.09 0.66 1.20
C GLN A 446 24.86 -0.67 1.36
N GLN A 447 26.10 -0.78 0.90
CA GLN A 447 26.90 -1.96 1.27
C GLN A 447 27.51 -1.67 2.63
N ASP A 448 27.32 -2.58 3.59
CA ASP A 448 28.25 -2.63 4.73
C ASP A 448 29.42 -3.45 4.19
N ASP A 449 30.64 -3.13 4.59
CA ASP A 449 31.77 -3.99 4.25
C ASP A 449 31.48 -5.37 4.83
N ALA A 450 31.52 -6.41 3.99
CA ALA A 450 31.23 -7.79 4.39
C ALA A 450 32.17 -8.28 5.52
N HIS A 451 33.26 -7.55 5.74
CA HIS A 451 34.17 -7.71 6.85
C HIS A 451 33.51 -7.41 8.20
N ASP A 452 32.57 -6.47 8.27
CA ASP A 452 32.10 -5.88 9.53
C ASP A 452 30.82 -6.54 10.09
N VAL A 453 30.25 -7.54 9.39
CA VAL A 453 28.95 -8.13 9.77
C VAL A 453 28.98 -9.66 9.71
N TRP A 454 28.57 -10.29 10.80
CA TRP A 454 28.24 -11.71 10.87
C TRP A 454 26.74 -11.91 11.10
N GLU A 455 26.11 -12.79 10.31
CA GLU A 455 24.69 -13.11 10.43
C GLU A 455 24.41 -14.61 10.25
N ALA A 456 23.58 -15.18 11.12
CA ALA A 456 23.19 -16.59 11.06
C ALA A 456 21.76 -16.82 11.54
N SER A 457 21.12 -17.85 11.01
CA SER A 457 19.85 -18.39 11.52
C SER A 457 20.15 -19.72 12.21
N ILE A 458 19.87 -19.82 13.50
CA ILE A 458 20.14 -21.03 14.30
C ILE A 458 18.83 -21.64 14.82
N PRO A 459 18.75 -22.97 14.99
CA PRO A 459 17.67 -23.59 15.75
C PRO A 459 17.59 -23.03 17.17
N ALA A 460 16.38 -22.91 17.72
CA ALA A 460 16.13 -22.45 19.09
C ALA A 460 16.48 -23.56 20.10
N THR A 461 17.76 -23.94 20.16
CA THR A 461 18.29 -24.99 21.03
C THR A 461 19.59 -24.51 21.68
N ILE A 462 19.86 -24.98 22.90
CA ILE A 462 21.07 -24.60 23.65
C ILE A 462 22.34 -25.00 22.89
N GLY A 463 22.35 -26.18 22.24
CA GLY A 463 23.48 -26.64 21.44
C GLY A 463 23.82 -25.69 20.28
N ALA A 464 22.80 -25.24 19.54
CA ALA A 464 23.02 -24.30 18.44
C ALA A 464 23.43 -22.89 18.91
N ALA A 465 23.01 -22.47 20.10
CA ALA A 465 23.47 -21.24 20.72
C ALA A 465 24.97 -21.30 21.02
N ALA A 466 25.47 -22.41 21.56
CA ALA A 466 26.90 -22.61 21.82
C ALA A 466 27.74 -22.58 20.52
N GLU A 467 27.26 -23.20 19.44
CA GLU A 467 27.93 -23.12 18.15
C GLU A 467 27.96 -21.69 17.58
N ALA A 468 26.89 -20.89 17.80
CA ALA A 468 26.85 -19.49 17.39
C ALA A 468 27.87 -18.65 18.16
N VAL A 469 28.07 -18.92 19.46
CA VAL A 469 29.08 -18.25 20.28
C VAL A 469 30.49 -18.45 19.71
N LEU A 470 30.85 -19.70 19.36
CA LEU A 470 32.15 -20.01 18.75
C LEU A 470 32.35 -19.27 17.42
N ALA A 471 31.32 -19.20 16.59
CA ALA A 471 31.39 -18.49 15.32
C ALA A 471 31.51 -16.96 15.49
N VAL A 472 30.85 -16.39 16.50
CA VAL A 472 30.97 -14.97 16.85
C VAL A 472 32.34 -14.66 17.44
N GLU A 473 32.92 -15.57 18.22
CA GLU A 473 34.30 -15.46 18.69
C GLU A 473 35.29 -15.36 17.53
N GLU A 474 35.25 -16.32 16.60
CA GLU A 474 36.11 -16.34 15.42
C GLU A 474 35.93 -15.07 14.59
N PHE A 475 34.69 -14.62 14.40
CA PHE A 475 34.39 -13.39 13.70
C PHE A 475 34.97 -12.14 14.38
N CYS A 476 34.82 -12.01 15.70
CA CYS A 476 35.34 -10.86 16.45
C CYS A 476 36.87 -10.83 16.49
N GLN A 477 37.54 -12.00 16.51
CA GLN A 477 39.01 -12.09 16.48
C GLN A 477 39.60 -11.61 15.15
N LEU A 478 38.85 -11.72 14.05
CA LEU A 478 39.26 -11.27 12.73
C LEU A 478 39.11 -9.75 12.52
N GLN A 479 38.56 -9.00 13.50
CA GLN A 479 38.31 -7.56 13.36
C GLN A 479 39.44 -6.71 13.96
N ASP A 480 39.95 -5.78 13.16
CA ASP A 480 40.94 -4.80 13.62
C ASP A 480 40.30 -3.73 14.54
N GLY A 481 40.86 -3.56 15.74
CA GLY A 481 40.48 -2.48 16.68
C GLY A 481 39.46 -2.85 17.77
N LEU A 482 39.08 -4.13 17.86
CA LEU A 482 38.23 -4.68 18.90
C LEU A 482 39.03 -5.12 20.15
N ASP A 483 38.64 -4.64 21.32
CA ASP A 483 39.26 -5.07 22.59
C ASP A 483 38.73 -6.46 23.00
N SER A 484 39.55 -7.29 23.63
CA SER A 484 39.19 -8.64 24.10
C SER A 484 37.95 -8.61 24.99
N ARG A 485 37.76 -7.54 25.76
CA ARG A 485 36.57 -7.34 26.60
C ARG A 485 35.29 -7.18 25.77
N GLN A 486 35.34 -6.52 24.63
CA GLN A 486 34.17 -6.30 23.77
C GLN A 486 33.79 -7.57 23.01
N ALA A 487 34.79 -8.31 22.53
CA ALA A 487 34.57 -9.63 21.93
C ALA A 487 33.93 -10.60 22.95
N TYR A 488 34.45 -10.65 24.17
CA TYR A 488 33.87 -11.44 25.26
C TYR A 488 32.43 -11.01 25.60
N ALA A 489 32.18 -9.69 25.69
CA ALA A 489 30.82 -9.19 25.92
C ALA A 489 29.85 -9.57 24.80
N ALA A 490 30.29 -9.61 23.55
CA ALA A 490 29.47 -10.02 22.41
C ALA A 490 29.10 -11.51 22.49
N GLN A 491 30.07 -12.36 22.84
CA GLN A 491 29.85 -13.81 23.05
C GLN A 491 28.82 -14.07 24.14
N VAL A 492 29.03 -13.51 25.34
CA VAL A 492 28.11 -13.66 26.48
C VAL A 492 26.72 -13.13 26.11
N THR A 493 26.64 -12.01 25.38
CA THR A 493 25.35 -11.48 24.93
C THR A 493 24.62 -12.43 23.99
N VAL A 494 25.33 -13.04 23.03
CA VAL A 494 24.74 -14.01 22.09
C VAL A 494 24.27 -15.26 22.84
N GLU A 495 25.10 -15.80 23.73
CA GLU A 495 24.79 -16.98 24.54
C GLU A 495 23.52 -16.77 25.36
N GLU A 496 23.53 -15.76 26.22
CA GLU A 496 22.46 -15.50 27.18
C GLU A 496 21.14 -15.15 26.49
N LEU A 497 21.18 -14.36 25.41
CA LEU A 497 19.97 -14.03 24.66
C LEU A 497 19.41 -15.26 23.93
N CYS A 498 20.25 -16.06 23.28
CA CYS A 498 19.78 -17.21 22.51
C CYS A 498 19.24 -18.32 23.40
N VAL A 499 19.91 -18.62 24.52
CA VAL A 499 19.45 -19.62 25.50
C VAL A 499 18.12 -19.20 26.10
N ASN A 500 18.02 -17.96 26.58
CA ASN A 500 16.80 -17.45 27.20
C ASN A 500 15.62 -17.42 26.22
N ILE A 501 15.86 -17.03 24.96
CA ILE A 501 14.84 -17.12 23.91
C ILE A 501 14.44 -18.59 23.66
N ALA A 502 15.39 -19.52 23.54
CA ALA A 502 15.09 -20.93 23.30
C ALA A 502 14.21 -21.53 24.41
N GLU A 503 14.47 -21.17 25.66
CA GLU A 503 13.74 -21.71 26.83
C GLU A 503 12.37 -21.05 27.03
N HIS A 504 12.28 -19.72 26.85
CA HIS A 504 11.13 -18.95 27.37
C HIS A 504 10.27 -18.25 26.31
N SER A 505 10.74 -18.09 25.07
CA SER A 505 9.95 -17.41 24.02
C SER A 505 8.76 -18.25 23.51
N GLY A 506 8.72 -19.54 23.85
CA GLY A 506 7.66 -20.46 23.43
C GLY A 506 7.70 -20.83 21.94
N LEU A 507 8.88 -20.78 21.31
CA LEU A 507 9.09 -21.15 19.90
C LEU A 507 8.92 -22.66 19.60
N GLY A 508 9.12 -23.53 20.59
CA GLY A 508 9.16 -24.98 20.42
C GLY A 508 10.44 -25.49 19.73
N GLU A 509 10.62 -26.82 19.64
CA GLU A 509 11.85 -27.44 19.13
C GLU A 509 12.15 -27.15 17.64
N SER A 510 11.13 -26.81 16.85
CA SER A 510 11.28 -26.39 15.44
C SER A 510 11.52 -24.89 15.26
N GLY A 511 11.65 -24.14 16.35
CA GLY A 511 11.89 -22.71 16.36
C GLY A 511 13.25 -22.31 15.81
N HIS A 512 13.37 -21.09 15.27
CA HIS A 512 14.64 -20.53 14.82
C HIS A 512 14.86 -19.13 15.44
N ILE A 513 16.13 -18.78 15.60
CA ILE A 513 16.62 -17.50 16.12
C ILE A 513 17.56 -16.92 15.07
N ASP A 514 17.33 -15.67 14.66
CA ASP A 514 18.25 -14.92 13.80
C ASP A 514 19.20 -14.11 14.68
N VAL A 515 20.51 -14.33 14.52
CA VAL A 515 21.57 -13.61 15.25
C VAL A 515 22.35 -12.74 14.27
N PHE A 516 22.58 -11.49 14.67
CA PHE A 516 23.35 -10.50 13.94
C PHE A 516 24.41 -9.91 14.86
N VAL A 517 25.66 -9.92 14.41
CA VAL A 517 26.75 -9.24 15.10
C VAL A 517 27.40 -8.28 14.11
N ARG A 518 27.37 -6.99 14.43
CA ARG A 518 28.00 -5.96 13.61
C ARG A 518 29.08 -5.26 14.42
N CYS A 519 30.24 -5.11 13.80
CA CYS A 519 31.37 -4.35 14.33
C CYS A 519 31.39 -3.00 13.61
N HIS A 520 31.44 -1.89 14.35
CA HIS A 520 31.53 -0.55 13.77
C HIS A 520 32.55 0.27 14.55
N GLY A 521 33.78 0.34 14.01
CA GLY A 521 34.92 0.93 14.71
C GLY A 521 35.16 0.26 16.06
N ALA A 522 35.11 1.03 17.15
CA ALA A 522 35.31 0.54 18.52
C ALA A 522 34.01 0.11 19.23
N SER A 523 32.99 -0.34 18.51
CA SER A 523 31.71 -0.78 19.10
C SER A 523 31.16 -2.04 18.42
N VAL A 524 30.51 -2.90 19.19
CA VAL A 524 29.83 -4.10 18.69
C VAL A 524 28.34 -3.96 18.95
N VAL A 525 27.53 -4.27 17.94
CA VAL A 525 26.08 -4.36 18.06
C VAL A 525 25.68 -5.81 17.86
N VAL A 526 25.13 -6.42 18.91
CA VAL A 526 24.52 -7.75 18.86
C VAL A 526 23.02 -7.56 18.74
N LYS A 527 22.40 -8.19 17.76
CA LYS A 527 20.95 -8.19 17.58
C LYS A 527 20.47 -9.62 17.46
N VAL A 528 19.47 -9.97 18.25
CA VAL A 528 18.85 -11.29 18.25
C VAL A 528 17.36 -11.13 17.97
N ARG A 529 16.84 -11.91 17.03
CA ARG A 529 15.45 -11.86 16.59
C ARG A 529 14.80 -13.23 16.65
N ASP A 530 13.58 -13.27 17.17
CA ASP A 530 12.72 -14.44 17.17
C ASP A 530 11.25 -14.12 16.84
N ALA A 531 10.49 -15.16 16.51
CA ALA A 531 9.08 -15.11 16.16
C ALA A 531 8.15 -15.68 17.25
N GLY A 532 8.65 -15.80 18.49
CA GLY A 532 7.94 -16.35 19.63
C GLY A 532 6.84 -15.43 20.20
N LYS A 533 6.27 -15.85 21.33
CA LYS A 533 5.32 -15.04 22.10
C LYS A 533 5.98 -13.72 22.55
N PRO A 534 5.22 -12.64 22.81
CA PRO A 534 5.77 -11.39 23.35
C PRO A 534 6.65 -11.65 24.56
N PHE A 535 7.96 -11.52 24.35
CA PHE A 535 8.98 -11.90 25.31
C PHE A 535 10.12 -10.91 25.21
N ASN A 536 10.37 -10.16 26.29
CA ASN A 536 11.53 -9.30 26.41
C ASN A 536 12.59 -10.08 27.21
N PRO A 537 13.60 -10.67 26.55
CA PRO A 537 14.60 -11.50 27.22
C PRO A 537 15.39 -10.72 28.26
N VAL A 538 15.42 -9.39 28.19
CA VAL A 538 16.23 -8.53 29.07
C VAL A 538 15.48 -8.14 30.34
N LYS A 539 14.14 -8.18 30.34
CA LYS A 539 13.29 -7.81 31.49
C LYS A 539 12.60 -9.02 32.14
N PHE A 540 12.92 -10.23 31.69
CA PHE A 540 12.31 -11.44 32.21
C PHE A 540 12.84 -11.74 33.61
N LEU A 541 11.91 -11.93 34.55
CA LEU A 541 12.15 -12.40 35.91
C LEU A 541 11.71 -13.86 35.95
N ASP A 542 12.44 -14.70 36.67
CA ASP A 542 12.05 -16.11 36.86
C ASP A 542 10.73 -16.22 37.67
N ASP A 543 10.22 -17.45 37.83
CA ASP A 543 8.99 -17.72 38.57
C ASP A 543 9.05 -17.31 40.06
N GLN A 544 10.25 -16.97 40.57
CA GLN A 544 10.48 -16.47 41.93
C GLN A 544 10.66 -14.94 41.98
N GLY A 545 10.63 -14.25 40.84
CA GLY A 545 10.79 -12.81 40.75
C GLY A 545 12.24 -12.33 40.75
N GLU A 546 13.22 -13.22 40.53
CA GLU A 546 14.65 -12.86 40.44
C GLU A 546 15.12 -12.71 38.97
N GLU A 547 16.06 -11.78 38.74
CA GLU A 547 16.70 -11.63 37.43
C GLU A 547 17.78 -12.71 37.22
N PHE A 548 17.77 -13.38 36.07
CA PHE A 548 18.81 -14.36 35.73
C PHE A 548 20.22 -13.74 35.80
N SER A 549 21.15 -14.45 36.46
CA SER A 549 22.53 -14.02 36.67
C SER A 549 23.27 -13.63 35.38
N GLY A 550 23.02 -14.33 34.27
CA GLY A 550 23.65 -14.06 32.98
C GLY A 550 23.18 -12.77 32.31
N LEU A 551 21.88 -12.44 32.39
CA LEU A 551 21.35 -11.17 31.86
C LEU A 551 21.79 -9.95 32.67
N LEU A 552 21.98 -10.12 33.98
CA LEU A 552 22.63 -9.11 34.83
C LEU A 552 24.06 -8.83 34.36
N MET A 553 24.78 -9.87 33.90
CA MET A 553 26.11 -9.75 33.33
C MET A 553 26.06 -9.02 31.98
N VAL A 554 25.12 -9.35 31.09
CA VAL A 554 24.90 -8.62 29.82
C VAL A 554 24.64 -7.13 30.08
N ARG A 555 23.76 -6.77 31.01
CA ARG A 555 23.51 -5.36 31.39
C ARG A 555 24.76 -4.67 31.93
N LYS A 556 25.61 -5.37 32.67
CA LYS A 556 26.86 -4.83 33.21
C LYS A 556 27.95 -4.67 32.15
N LEU A 557 27.94 -5.45 31.08
CA LEU A 557 28.96 -5.42 30.02
C LEU A 557 28.59 -4.51 28.85
N THR A 558 27.33 -4.07 28.77
CA THR A 558 26.79 -3.34 27.62
C THR A 558 26.57 -1.86 27.93
N THR A 559 26.45 -1.06 26.87
CA THR A 559 26.20 0.39 26.95
C THR A 559 24.73 0.73 26.76
N GLN A 560 24.02 -0.02 25.91
CA GLN A 560 22.61 0.21 25.61
C GLN A 560 21.97 -1.13 25.26
N ILE A 561 20.75 -1.33 25.76
CA ILE A 561 19.92 -2.47 25.41
C ILE A 561 18.54 -1.96 25.05
N GLU A 562 18.06 -2.34 23.87
CA GLU A 562 16.73 -2.01 23.37
C GLU A 562 15.99 -3.28 23.03
N TYR A 563 14.74 -3.35 23.48
CA TYR A 563 13.80 -4.37 23.06
C TYR A 563 12.69 -3.68 22.29
N VAL A 564 12.43 -4.17 21.08
CA VAL A 564 11.31 -3.69 20.27
C VAL A 564 10.59 -4.89 19.68
N ARG A 565 9.26 -4.87 19.75
CA ARG A 565 8.41 -5.82 19.04
C ARG A 565 7.88 -5.17 17.78
N ILE A 566 8.42 -5.54 16.62
CA ILE A 566 8.03 -5.00 15.31
C ILE A 566 7.56 -6.15 14.43
N LEU A 567 6.41 -5.99 13.78
CA LEU A 567 5.86 -7.00 12.86
C LEU A 567 5.76 -8.40 13.45
N GLY A 568 5.40 -8.49 14.74
CA GLY A 568 5.29 -9.77 15.44
C GLY A 568 6.62 -10.46 15.76
N PHE A 569 7.76 -9.84 15.44
CA PHE A 569 9.08 -10.28 15.89
C PHE A 569 9.45 -9.66 17.22
N ASN A 570 10.05 -10.45 18.10
CA ASN A 570 10.83 -9.93 19.22
C ASN A 570 12.22 -9.62 18.68
N THR A 571 12.64 -8.36 18.74
CA THR A 571 13.99 -7.95 18.37
C THR A 571 14.66 -7.34 19.60
N THR A 572 15.77 -7.94 20.03
CA THR A 572 16.61 -7.40 21.09
C THR A 572 17.91 -6.89 20.48
N ILE A 573 18.21 -5.62 20.67
CA ILE A 573 19.41 -4.95 20.17
C ILE A 573 20.26 -4.55 21.37
N VAL A 574 21.52 -4.97 21.37
CA VAL A 574 22.48 -4.74 22.42
C VAL A 574 23.71 -4.08 21.83
N THR A 575 24.01 -2.88 22.31
CA THR A 575 25.21 -2.11 21.90
C THR A 575 26.28 -2.20 22.98
N ILE A 576 27.47 -2.60 22.57
CA ILE A 576 28.68 -2.78 23.38
C ILE A 576 29.72 -1.75 22.92
N GLY A 577 29.77 -0.60 23.58
CA GLY A 577 30.78 0.44 23.34
C GLY A 577 31.90 0.46 24.38
N LYS A 578 32.95 1.25 24.12
CA LYS A 578 33.93 1.63 25.15
C LYS A 578 33.23 2.46 26.23
N ARG A 579 33.16 1.98 27.47
CA ARG A 579 32.78 2.83 28.60
C ARG A 579 33.80 3.96 28.72
N ARG A 580 33.33 5.21 28.78
CA ARG A 580 34.16 6.29 29.33
C ARG A 580 34.45 5.89 30.78
N GLY A 581 35.73 5.70 31.07
CA GLY A 581 36.22 5.27 32.38
C GLY A 581 35.79 6.20 33.50
#